data_AF-T2AZ79-F1
#
_entry.id   AF-T2AZ79-F1
#
_cell.length_a   1.000
_cell.length_b   1.000
_cell.length_c   1.000
_cell.angle_alpha   90.00
_cell.angle_beta   90.00
_cell.angle_gamma   90.00
#
_symmetry.space_group_name_H-M   'P 1'
#
loop_
_entity.id
_entity.type
_entity.pdbx_description
1 polymer ?
#
loop_
_entity_poly.entity_id
_entity_poly.type
_entity_poly.pdbx_seq_one_letter_code
_entity_poly.pdbx_strand_id
1 'polypeptide(L)'
;SPVWDTAICSNALLDSGSPTDHPALVRAGKWIVSKQVTKRGDWQVKNPKAEPDGWAFEFYNELYPDTDDTAEILLFLNRVEIPDNRWKLSECQRAMDWLLSMQSRSGGWGAFDVDNDKDVLNEVPFADHKALLDPPTVDVSSRILWMLGKWGFNKQHPQVKRAIKFVKERQEIDGCW
;
A
#
# COMPACT_ATOMS: atom_id res chain seq x y z
N SER A 1 5.36 -13.82 2.76
CA SER A 1 4.78 -12.75 3.58
C SER A 1 5.69 -12.17 4.67
N PRO A 2 7.04 -12.26 4.68
CA PRO A 2 7.82 -11.78 5.83
C PRO A 2 7.65 -10.27 6.12
N VAL A 3 7.48 -9.45 5.09
CA VAL A 3 7.32 -8.00 5.24
C VAL A 3 5.90 -7.69 5.74
N TRP A 4 4.87 -8.20 5.04
CA TRP A 4 3.47 -8.17 5.46
C TRP A 4 3.26 -8.62 6.91
N ASP A 5 3.73 -9.83 7.25
CA ASP A 5 3.53 -10.45 8.55
C ASP A 5 4.17 -9.62 9.66
N THR A 6 5.33 -9.02 9.39
CA THR A 6 6.00 -8.14 10.34
C THR A 6 5.16 -6.89 10.63
N ALA A 7 4.62 -6.25 9.59
CA ALA A 7 3.82 -5.04 9.75
C ALA A 7 2.49 -5.34 10.47
N ILE A 8 1.73 -6.34 10.01
CA ILE A 8 0.41 -6.66 10.57
C ILE A 8 0.51 -7.18 12.01
N CYS A 9 1.51 -8.02 12.33
CA CYS A 9 1.72 -8.46 13.71
C CYS A 9 2.15 -7.30 14.61
N SER A 10 2.97 -6.37 14.10
CA SER A 10 3.37 -5.18 14.84
C SER A 10 2.19 -4.26 15.11
N ASN A 11 1.31 -4.05 14.13
CA ASN A 11 0.07 -3.31 14.31
C ASN A 11 -0.85 -3.99 15.34
N ALA A 12 -1.00 -5.30 15.28
CA ALA A 12 -1.80 -6.06 16.25
C ALA A 12 -1.24 -5.95 17.68
N LEU A 13 0.08 -6.02 17.85
CA LEU A 13 0.73 -5.81 19.15
C LEU A 13 0.48 -4.41 19.69
N LEU A 14 0.57 -3.38 18.85
CA LEU A 14 0.27 -2.00 19.22
C LEU A 14 -1.22 -1.82 19.56
N ASP A 15 -2.13 -2.46 18.82
CA ASP A 15 -3.57 -2.44 19.11
C ASP A 15 -3.90 -3.14 20.44
N SER A 16 -3.12 -4.16 20.82
CA SER A 16 -3.23 -4.84 22.11
C SER A 16 -2.69 -4.03 23.30
N GLY A 17 -2.16 -2.82 23.07
CA GLY A 17 -1.65 -1.93 24.10
C GLY A 17 -0.14 -2.07 24.38
N SER A 18 0.61 -2.75 23.52
CA SER A 18 2.08 -2.76 23.63
C SER A 18 2.62 -1.32 23.50
N PRO A 19 3.65 -0.94 24.29
CA PRO A 19 4.26 0.38 24.16
C PRO A 19 4.81 0.64 22.75
N THR A 20 4.64 1.86 22.26
CA THR A 20 5.10 2.30 20.92
C THR A 20 6.62 2.24 20.77
N ASP A 21 7.35 2.30 21.88
CA ASP A 21 8.81 2.23 21.98
C ASP A 21 9.32 0.83 22.39
N HIS A 22 8.45 -0.18 22.45
CA HIS A 22 8.84 -1.53 22.86
C HIS A 22 10.02 -2.04 22.02
N PRO A 23 11.11 -2.56 22.63
CA PRO A 23 12.36 -2.85 21.89
C PRO A 23 12.18 -3.78 20.69
N ALA A 24 11.24 -4.72 20.75
CA ALA A 24 10.94 -5.60 19.60
C ALA A 24 10.29 -4.86 18.44
N LEU A 25 9.36 -3.93 18.73
CA LEU A 25 8.69 -3.12 17.71
C LEU A 25 9.66 -2.11 17.09
N VAL A 26 10.51 -1.48 17.88
CA VAL A 26 11.56 -0.59 17.37
C VAL A 26 12.53 -1.34 16.45
N ARG A 27 12.91 -2.58 16.82
CA ARG A 27 13.72 -3.43 15.94
C ARG A 27 12.99 -3.79 14.65
N ALA A 28 11.70 -4.16 14.74
CA ALA A 28 10.87 -4.44 13.57
C ALA A 28 10.76 -3.23 12.64
N GLY A 29 10.52 -2.03 13.20
CA GLY A 29 10.46 -0.77 12.45
C GLY A 29 11.78 -0.44 11.74
N LYS A 30 12.93 -0.59 12.40
CA LYS A 30 14.24 -0.39 11.75
C LYS A 30 14.50 -1.41 10.65
N TRP A 31 14.14 -2.68 10.90
CA TRP A 31 14.29 -3.74 9.91
C TRP A 31 13.41 -3.50 8.69
N ILE A 32 12.14 -3.12 8.89
CA ILE A 32 11.21 -2.94 7.76
C ILE A 32 11.61 -1.74 6.90
N VAL A 33 12.08 -0.63 7.50
CA VAL A 33 12.61 0.50 6.72
C VAL A 33 13.84 0.08 5.90
N SER A 34 14.69 -0.82 6.42
CA SER A 34 15.82 -1.37 5.64
C SER A 34 15.40 -2.24 4.44
N LYS A 35 14.12 -2.60 4.33
CA LYS A 35 13.53 -3.35 3.20
C LYS A 35 12.87 -2.47 2.16
N GLN A 36 12.91 -1.16 2.32
CA GLN A 36 12.30 -0.21 1.39
C GLN A 36 12.97 -0.32 0.01
N VAL A 37 12.13 -0.41 -1.01
CA VAL A 37 12.57 -0.58 -2.40
C VAL A 37 12.99 0.78 -2.94
N THR A 38 14.24 0.92 -3.37
CA THR A 38 14.75 2.19 -3.95
C THR A 38 15.06 2.07 -5.45
N LYS A 39 14.62 0.97 -6.07
CA LYS A 39 14.82 0.66 -7.49
C LYS A 39 13.49 0.74 -8.24
N ARG A 40 13.56 1.12 -9.51
CA ARG A 40 12.38 1.13 -10.38
C ARG A 40 12.02 -0.30 -10.79
N GLY A 41 10.75 -0.67 -10.57
CA GLY A 41 10.17 -1.95 -10.98
C GLY A 41 9.37 -1.85 -12.28
N ASP A 42 8.58 -2.87 -12.58
CA ASP A 42 7.76 -2.91 -13.80
C ASP A 42 6.66 -1.84 -13.83
N TRP A 43 6.17 -1.45 -12.64
CA TRP A 43 5.19 -0.36 -12.46
C TRP A 43 5.60 0.96 -13.14
N GLN A 44 6.91 1.19 -13.35
CA GLN A 44 7.42 2.38 -14.01
C GLN A 44 6.94 2.51 -15.46
N VAL A 45 6.55 1.40 -16.12
CA VAL A 45 6.04 1.41 -17.50
C VAL A 45 4.80 2.29 -17.61
N LYS A 46 3.92 2.24 -16.59
CA LYS A 46 2.68 3.04 -16.55
C LYS A 46 2.83 4.30 -15.70
N ASN A 47 3.83 4.37 -14.84
CA ASN A 47 4.11 5.52 -13.99
C ASN A 47 5.60 5.94 -14.03
N PRO A 48 6.13 6.39 -15.19
CA PRO A 48 7.57 6.60 -15.39
C PRO A 48 8.14 7.80 -14.63
N LYS A 49 7.28 8.69 -14.13
CA LYS A 49 7.68 9.92 -13.44
C LYS A 49 7.74 9.77 -11.93
N ALA A 50 7.12 8.73 -11.36
CA ALA A 50 7.20 8.50 -9.93
C ALA A 50 8.61 8.07 -9.53
N GLU A 51 9.08 8.55 -8.39
CA GLU A 51 10.33 8.06 -7.80
C GLU A 51 10.11 6.69 -7.16
N PRO A 52 11.10 5.78 -7.23
CA PRO A 52 10.95 4.45 -6.70
C PRO A 52 10.88 4.45 -5.17
N ASP A 53 9.85 3.79 -4.67
CA ASP A 53 9.65 3.56 -3.25
C ASP A 53 8.67 2.39 -3.02
N GLY A 54 8.25 2.20 -1.78
CA GLY A 54 7.35 1.13 -1.35
C GLY A 54 8.09 -0.08 -0.80
N TRP A 55 7.33 -1.14 -0.58
CA TRP A 55 7.81 -2.43 -0.09
C TRP A 55 7.15 -3.54 -0.87
N ALA A 56 7.82 -4.69 -0.91
CA ALA A 56 7.25 -5.92 -1.44
C ALA A 56 6.89 -6.88 -0.30
N PHE A 57 5.98 -7.80 -0.57
CA PHE A 57 5.58 -8.89 0.30
C PHE A 57 6.73 -9.79 0.81
N GLU A 58 7.74 -10.07 -0.04
CA GLU A 58 8.87 -10.97 0.24
C GLU A 58 10.14 -10.26 0.73
N PHE A 59 11.15 -11.06 1.12
CA PHE A 59 12.45 -10.53 1.51
C PHE A 59 13.21 -9.83 0.37
N TYR A 60 13.03 -10.31 -0.86
CA TYR A 60 13.83 -9.94 -2.03
C TYR A 60 12.94 -9.91 -3.28
N ASN A 61 12.25 -8.79 -3.49
CA ASN A 61 11.38 -8.62 -4.64
C ASN A 61 11.30 -7.15 -5.09
N GLU A 62 12.46 -6.52 -5.23
CA GLU A 62 12.61 -5.08 -5.47
C GLU A 62 12.01 -4.58 -6.80
N LEU A 63 11.61 -5.47 -7.71
CA LEU A 63 10.96 -5.10 -8.97
C LEU A 63 9.44 -5.06 -8.88
N TYR A 64 8.86 -5.60 -7.79
CA TYR A 64 7.43 -5.72 -7.58
C TYR A 64 7.04 -5.28 -6.17
N PRO A 65 7.33 -4.02 -5.76
CA PRO A 65 6.68 -3.46 -4.58
C PRO A 65 5.16 -3.38 -4.82
N ASP A 66 4.39 -3.60 -3.78
CA ASP A 66 2.93 -3.61 -3.84
C ASP A 66 2.32 -2.55 -2.91
N THR A 67 1.12 -2.11 -3.26
CA THR A 67 0.49 -0.93 -2.68
C THR A 67 -0.14 -1.21 -1.31
N ASP A 68 -0.59 -2.45 -1.06
CA ASP A 68 -1.18 -2.84 0.22
C ASP A 68 -0.14 -3.17 1.28
N ASP A 69 0.97 -3.88 0.99
CA ASP A 69 2.11 -4.00 1.92
C ASP A 69 2.62 -2.61 2.29
N THR A 70 2.81 -1.74 1.29
CA THR A 70 3.27 -0.37 1.52
C THR A 70 2.33 0.39 2.47
N ALA A 71 1.01 0.22 2.32
CA ALA A 71 0.04 0.84 3.22
C ALA A 71 0.07 0.26 4.65
N GLU A 72 0.14 -1.05 4.80
CA GLU A 72 0.18 -1.71 6.12
C GLU A 72 1.46 -1.32 6.89
N ILE A 73 2.58 -1.21 6.19
CA ILE A 73 3.87 -0.78 6.76
C ILE A 73 3.83 0.70 7.15
N LEU A 74 3.30 1.57 6.27
CA LEU A 74 3.12 2.98 6.61
C LEU A 74 2.23 3.14 7.85
N LEU A 75 1.19 2.33 8.00
CA LEU A 75 0.36 2.33 9.20
C LEU A 75 1.16 1.97 10.46
N PHE A 76 2.01 0.94 10.39
CA PHE A 76 2.89 0.56 11.49
C PHE A 76 3.90 1.66 11.82
N LEU A 77 4.58 2.21 10.81
CA LEU A 77 5.61 3.24 10.96
C LEU A 77 5.06 4.57 11.51
N ASN A 78 3.79 4.87 11.27
CA ASN A 78 3.11 6.01 11.88
C ASN A 78 3.05 5.92 13.42
N ARG A 79 3.06 4.70 13.96
CA ARG A 79 2.79 4.42 15.38
C ARG A 79 4.04 4.13 16.19
N VAL A 80 5.00 3.42 15.62
CA VAL A 80 6.22 2.99 16.35
C VAL A 80 7.19 4.15 16.58
N GLU A 81 7.75 4.23 17.79
CA GLU A 81 8.70 5.26 18.20
C GLU A 81 10.14 4.80 17.94
N ILE A 82 10.60 5.00 16.70
CA ILE A 82 12.02 4.83 16.36
C ILE A 82 12.78 6.09 16.82
N PRO A 83 13.89 5.96 17.58
CA PRO A 83 14.62 7.11 18.11
C PRO A 83 15.03 8.17 17.07
N ASP A 84 15.44 7.73 15.87
CA ASP A 84 15.65 8.65 14.74
C ASP A 84 14.35 8.89 13.98
N ASN A 85 13.47 9.69 14.59
CA ASN A 85 12.14 9.97 14.04
C ASN A 85 12.20 10.80 12.74
N ARG A 86 13.22 11.66 12.58
CA ARG A 86 13.37 12.47 11.36
C ARG A 86 13.67 11.59 10.15
N TRP A 87 14.59 10.64 10.30
CA TRP A 87 14.88 9.65 9.28
C TRP A 87 13.65 8.78 8.96
N LYS A 88 12.98 8.24 10.00
CA LYS A 88 11.75 7.46 9.79
C LYS A 88 10.71 8.22 8.97
N LEU A 89 10.46 9.49 9.32
CA LEU A 89 9.47 10.31 8.62
C LEU A 89 9.89 10.65 7.19
N SER A 90 11.18 10.86 6.91
CA SER A 90 11.63 11.08 5.53
C SER A 90 11.44 9.85 4.65
N GLU A 91 11.70 8.66 5.19
CA GLU A 91 11.45 7.40 4.45
C GLU A 91 9.95 7.17 4.24
N CYS A 92 9.12 7.41 5.26
CA CYS A 92 7.66 7.29 5.11
C CYS A 92 7.10 8.28 4.08
N GLN A 93 7.64 9.50 4.00
CA GLN A 93 7.18 10.49 3.02
C GLN A 93 7.45 10.02 1.59
N ARG A 94 8.63 9.46 1.30
CA ARG A 94 8.95 8.94 -0.04
C ARG A 94 8.02 7.80 -0.44
N ALA A 95 7.75 6.87 0.48
CA ALA A 95 6.79 5.79 0.27
C ALA A 95 5.36 6.30 0.07
N MET A 96 4.94 7.31 0.85
CA MET A 96 3.63 7.94 0.70
C MET A 96 3.49 8.58 -0.69
N ASP A 97 4.52 9.30 -1.16
CA ASP A 97 4.52 9.94 -2.47
C ASP A 97 4.42 8.88 -3.60
N TRP A 98 5.17 7.79 -3.49
CA TRP A 98 5.05 6.66 -4.42
C TRP A 98 3.63 6.06 -4.39
N LEU A 99 3.13 5.70 -3.21
CA LEU A 99 1.80 5.09 -3.06
C LEU A 99 0.68 5.98 -3.58
N LEU A 100 0.73 7.29 -3.31
CA LEU A 100 -0.23 8.25 -3.86
C LEU A 100 -0.13 8.34 -5.39
N SER A 101 1.08 8.26 -5.96
CA SER A 101 1.25 8.24 -7.41
C SER A 101 0.68 6.99 -8.08
N MET A 102 0.56 5.88 -7.33
CA MET A 102 0.04 4.60 -7.82
C MET A 102 -1.50 4.52 -7.91
N GLN A 103 -2.22 5.63 -7.64
CA GLN A 103 -3.67 5.65 -7.71
C GLN A 103 -4.17 5.62 -9.17
N SER A 104 -4.94 4.60 -9.52
CA SER A 104 -5.54 4.44 -10.85
C SER A 104 -6.63 5.47 -11.13
N ARG A 105 -6.91 5.73 -12.41
CA ARG A 105 -7.92 6.71 -12.87
C ARG A 105 -9.31 6.46 -12.30
N SER A 106 -9.67 5.20 -12.07
CA SER A 106 -10.94 4.80 -11.42
C SER A 106 -11.08 5.32 -9.98
N GLY A 107 -9.97 5.67 -9.32
CA GLY A 107 -9.92 6.18 -7.96
C GLY A 107 -9.46 5.17 -6.92
N GLY A 108 -9.32 3.90 -7.28
CA GLY A 108 -8.73 2.87 -6.44
C GLY A 108 -7.25 2.60 -6.76
N TRP A 109 -6.72 1.55 -6.14
CA TRP A 109 -5.38 1.00 -6.38
C TRP A 109 -5.48 -0.49 -6.69
N GLY A 110 -4.69 -0.93 -7.67
CA GLY A 110 -4.34 -2.35 -7.84
C GLY A 110 -3.17 -2.68 -6.91
N ALA A 111 -2.80 -3.96 -6.84
CA ALA A 111 -1.72 -4.42 -5.98
C ALA A 111 -0.36 -3.86 -6.45
N PHE A 112 -0.06 -3.89 -7.75
CA PHE A 112 1.28 -3.57 -8.27
C PHE A 112 1.29 -2.41 -9.27
N ASP A 113 0.23 -2.23 -10.06
CA ASP A 113 0.22 -1.34 -11.22
C ASP A 113 -0.87 -0.27 -11.18
N VAL A 114 -0.59 0.85 -11.86
CA VAL A 114 -1.61 1.86 -12.20
C VAL A 114 -2.36 1.41 -13.45
N ASP A 115 -3.69 1.52 -13.46
CA ASP A 115 -4.52 1.30 -14.66
C ASP A 115 -4.22 -0.04 -15.37
N ASN A 116 -4.10 -1.13 -14.61
CA ASN A 116 -4.01 -2.48 -15.13
C ASN A 116 -5.40 -3.12 -15.24
N ASP A 117 -6.26 -2.50 -16.05
CA ASP A 117 -7.70 -2.74 -16.13
C ASP A 117 -8.22 -2.99 -17.56
N LYS A 118 -7.36 -3.50 -18.45
CA LYS A 118 -7.74 -3.81 -19.84
C LYS A 118 -8.51 -5.13 -19.95
N ASP A 119 -9.74 -5.18 -19.43
CA ASP A 119 -10.55 -6.39 -19.30
C ASP A 119 -10.70 -7.25 -20.55
N VAL A 120 -10.59 -6.65 -21.75
CA VAL A 120 -10.57 -7.41 -23.01
C VAL A 120 -9.48 -8.49 -23.07
N LEU A 121 -8.39 -8.32 -22.32
CA LEU A 121 -7.32 -9.31 -22.24
C LEU A 121 -7.75 -10.59 -21.49
N ASN A 122 -8.80 -10.53 -20.67
CA ASN A 122 -9.38 -11.71 -20.02
C ASN A 122 -10.28 -12.55 -20.95
N GLU A 123 -10.50 -12.13 -22.20
CA GLU A 123 -11.36 -12.84 -23.16
C GLU A 123 -10.56 -13.70 -24.16
N VAL A 124 -9.23 -13.78 -24.01
CA VAL A 124 -8.39 -14.65 -24.85
C VAL A 124 -8.36 -16.08 -24.29
N PRO A 125 -8.15 -17.13 -25.13
CA PRO A 125 -8.18 -18.53 -24.67
C PRO A 125 -7.17 -18.87 -23.56
N PHE A 126 -6.09 -18.11 -23.44
CA PHE A 126 -5.08 -18.28 -22.39
C PHE A 126 -5.57 -17.79 -21.01
N ALA A 127 -6.57 -16.91 -20.95
CA ALA A 127 -7.03 -16.24 -19.74
C ALA A 127 -8.22 -16.96 -19.06
N ASP A 128 -8.18 -18.29 -19.00
CA ASP A 128 -9.27 -19.11 -18.46
C ASP A 128 -9.63 -18.79 -16.99
N HIS A 129 -8.67 -18.29 -16.20
CA HIS A 129 -8.86 -17.86 -14.81
C HIS A 129 -9.28 -16.38 -14.66
N LYS A 130 -9.35 -15.60 -15.75
CA LYS A 130 -9.65 -14.15 -15.74
C LYS A 130 -8.81 -13.29 -14.78
N ALA A 131 -7.57 -13.71 -14.53
CA ALA A 131 -6.64 -13.08 -13.59
C ALA A 131 -5.35 -12.58 -14.27
N LEU A 132 -5.43 -12.17 -15.55
CA LEU A 132 -4.26 -11.63 -16.27
C LEU A 132 -3.92 -10.18 -15.90
N LEU A 133 -4.79 -9.53 -15.15
CA LEU A 133 -4.78 -8.11 -14.89
C LEU A 133 -4.67 -7.83 -13.39
N ASP A 134 -4.34 -6.59 -13.06
CA ASP A 134 -4.29 -6.06 -11.70
C ASP A 134 -5.21 -4.83 -11.60
N PRO A 135 -6.53 -4.99 -11.80
CA PRO A 135 -7.44 -3.87 -11.70
C PRO A 135 -7.54 -3.43 -10.24
N PRO A 136 -7.85 -2.16 -9.98
CA PRO A 136 -8.13 -1.72 -8.62
C PRO A 136 -9.24 -2.53 -7.94
N THR A 137 -9.00 -2.94 -6.70
CA THR A 137 -9.96 -3.68 -5.86
C THR A 137 -10.38 -2.88 -4.63
N VAL A 138 -11.53 -3.25 -4.05
CA VAL A 138 -12.09 -2.56 -2.89
C VAL A 138 -11.21 -2.76 -1.66
N ASP A 139 -10.67 -3.95 -1.45
CA ASP A 139 -9.91 -4.30 -0.25
C ASP A 139 -8.56 -3.56 -0.20
N VAL A 140 -7.77 -3.57 -1.27
CA VAL A 140 -6.53 -2.79 -1.43
C VAL A 140 -6.81 -1.30 -1.24
N SER A 141 -7.82 -0.78 -1.96
CA SER A 141 -8.18 0.64 -1.88
C SER A 141 -8.65 1.05 -0.48
N SER A 142 -9.35 0.16 0.24
CA SER A 142 -9.84 0.42 1.60
C SER A 142 -8.71 0.39 2.64
N ARG A 143 -7.73 -0.51 2.50
CA ARG A 143 -6.52 -0.53 3.34
C ARG A 143 -5.72 0.77 3.19
N ILE A 144 -5.51 1.21 1.96
CA ILE A 144 -4.84 2.49 1.68
C ILE A 144 -5.65 3.66 2.24
N LEU A 145 -6.97 3.68 2.06
CA LEU A 145 -7.83 4.73 2.62
C LEU A 145 -7.77 4.77 4.16
N TRP A 146 -7.74 3.61 4.81
CA TRP A 146 -7.58 3.51 6.26
C TRP A 146 -6.22 4.06 6.72
N MET A 147 -5.14 3.64 6.06
CA MET A 147 -3.79 4.13 6.31
C MET A 147 -3.72 5.67 6.14
N LEU A 148 -4.25 6.21 5.04
CA LEU A 148 -4.26 7.66 4.79
C LEU A 148 -4.98 8.42 5.91
N GLY A 149 -6.10 7.89 6.40
CA GLY A 149 -6.81 8.47 7.54
C GLY A 149 -5.97 8.49 8.82
N LYS A 150 -5.15 7.47 9.05
CA LYS A 150 -4.23 7.39 10.20
C LYS A 150 -3.04 8.36 10.08
N TRP A 151 -2.64 8.69 8.85
CA TRP A 151 -1.65 9.73 8.55
C TRP A 151 -2.23 11.16 8.47
N GLY A 152 -3.50 11.35 8.85
CA GLY A 152 -4.11 12.68 8.97
C GLY A 152 -4.69 13.24 7.67
N PHE A 153 -4.74 12.47 6.59
CA PHE A 153 -5.46 12.87 5.38
C PHE A 153 -6.95 12.97 5.68
N ASN A 154 -7.59 14.02 5.17
CA ASN A 154 -9.02 14.25 5.37
C ASN A 154 -9.82 13.96 4.10
N LYS A 155 -11.16 13.94 4.25
CA LYS A 155 -12.10 13.70 3.15
C LYS A 155 -12.09 14.82 2.10
N GLN A 156 -11.43 15.94 2.35
CA GLN A 156 -11.29 17.03 1.38
C GLN A 156 -10.15 16.77 0.39
N HIS A 157 -9.17 15.92 0.74
CA HIS A 157 -8.05 15.56 -0.13
C HIS A 157 -8.53 14.92 -1.44
N PRO A 158 -8.08 15.37 -2.63
CA PRO A 158 -8.61 14.92 -3.92
C PRO A 158 -8.53 13.40 -4.13
N GLN A 159 -7.43 12.78 -3.73
CA GLN A 159 -7.22 11.33 -3.88
C GLN A 159 -8.10 10.52 -2.92
N VAL A 160 -8.29 11.03 -1.69
CA VAL A 160 -9.18 10.40 -0.69
C VAL A 160 -10.63 10.46 -1.15
N LYS A 161 -11.08 11.58 -1.73
CA LYS A 161 -12.42 11.69 -2.32
C LYS A 161 -12.67 10.65 -3.40
N ARG A 162 -11.70 10.48 -4.31
CA ARG A 162 -11.76 9.48 -5.38
C ARG A 162 -11.80 8.06 -4.83
N ALA A 163 -10.99 7.75 -3.81
CA ALA A 163 -10.98 6.44 -3.16
C ALA A 163 -12.32 6.12 -2.48
N ILE A 164 -12.89 7.08 -1.72
CA ILE A 164 -14.20 6.93 -1.09
C ILE A 164 -15.29 6.68 -2.14
N LYS A 165 -15.26 7.43 -3.25
CA LYS A 165 -16.20 7.25 -4.36
C LYS A 165 -16.04 5.84 -4.96
N PHE A 166 -14.81 5.44 -5.26
CA PHE A 166 -14.47 4.13 -5.81
C PHE A 166 -15.02 2.96 -4.98
N VAL A 167 -14.82 3.00 -3.65
CA VAL A 167 -15.31 1.97 -2.71
C VAL A 167 -16.83 1.95 -2.68
N LYS A 168 -17.48 3.12 -2.60
CA LYS A 168 -18.95 3.21 -2.55
C LYS A 168 -19.63 2.72 -3.83
N GLU A 169 -19.04 2.98 -4.99
CA GLU A 169 -19.60 2.55 -6.29
C GLU A 169 -19.49 1.04 -6.53
N ARG A 170 -18.70 0.32 -5.73
CA ARG A 170 -18.48 -1.13 -5.81
C ARG A 170 -19.17 -1.90 -4.68
N GLN A 171 -19.98 -1.24 -3.86
CA GLN A 171 -20.79 -1.93 -2.86
C GLN A 171 -21.87 -2.75 -3.57
N GLU A 172 -22.03 -4.00 -3.18
CA GLU A 172 -23.08 -4.88 -3.68
C GLU A 172 -24.46 -4.44 -3.17
N ILE A 173 -25.52 -4.89 -3.84
CA ILE A 173 -26.91 -4.48 -3.54
C ILE A 173 -27.35 -4.88 -2.12
N ASP A 174 -26.76 -5.93 -1.56
CA ASP A 174 -27.01 -6.43 -0.21
C ASP A 174 -26.15 -5.72 0.86
N GLY A 175 -25.26 -4.82 0.44
CA GLY A 175 -24.38 -4.03 1.29
C GLY A 175 -22.99 -4.64 1.50
N CYS A 176 -22.67 -5.79 0.92
CA CYS A 176 -21.34 -6.39 0.94
C CYS A 176 -20.35 -5.62 0.02
N TRP A 177 -19.08 -5.98 0.13
CA TRP A 177 -17.99 -5.54 -0.75
C TRP A 177 -17.12 -6.70 -1.18
#